data_AF-A0A257LN46-F1
#
_entry.id   AF-A0A257LN46-F1
#
_cell.length_a   1.000
_cell.length_b   1.000
_cell.length_c   1.000
_cell.angle_alpha   90.00
_cell.angle_beta   90.00
_cell.angle_gamma   90.00
#
_symmetry.space_group_name_H-M   'P 1'
#
loop_
_entity.id
_entity.type
_entity.pdbx_description
1 polymer ?
#
loop_
_entity_poly.entity_id
_entity_poly.type
_entity_poly.pdbx_seq_one_letter_code
_entity_poly.pdbx_strand_id
1 'polypeptide(L)'
;GFTYNGSSTAPTNAGSYTVVATINDTNYSGSSSGTLVIAKASATVTLGSLSQTYNGSSKSATATTSPAGISVGFTYDGSATAPINAGSYAVSATITDSNYTGNSTGTLVIAKASATVSLSGLSATYDGTQKPVAATTSPVGLTVAFSYDGNSNQPIKAGSYALVATI
;
A
#
# COMPACT_ATOMS: atom_id res chain seq x y z
N GLY A 1 20.32 20.73 -43.39
CA GLY A 1 19.28 20.00 -42.62
C GLY A 1 19.70 19.82 -41.18
N PHE A 2 18.75 19.49 -40.31
CA PHE A 2 19.01 19.12 -38.91
C PHE A 2 18.72 17.65 -38.67
N THR A 3 19.50 17.03 -37.79
CA THR A 3 19.16 15.72 -37.21
C THR A 3 19.27 15.76 -35.69
N TYR A 4 18.51 14.89 -35.03
CA TYR A 4 18.42 14.73 -33.57
C TYR A 4 18.67 13.25 -33.28
N ASN A 5 19.83 12.92 -32.71
CA ASN A 5 20.32 11.55 -32.60
C ASN A 5 20.25 10.79 -33.95
N GLY A 6 20.55 11.48 -35.06
CA GLY A 6 20.49 10.92 -36.41
C GLY A 6 19.10 10.89 -37.06
N SER A 7 18.03 11.24 -36.34
CA SER A 7 16.67 11.37 -36.90
C SER A 7 16.43 12.77 -37.46
N SER A 8 15.77 12.91 -38.61
CA SER A 8 15.34 14.23 -39.14
C SER A 8 14.08 14.77 -38.44
N THR A 9 13.38 13.95 -37.66
CA THR A 9 12.20 14.37 -36.89
C THR A 9 12.63 14.97 -35.56
N ALA A 10 12.14 16.16 -35.24
CA ALA A 10 12.41 16.81 -33.96
C ALA A 10 11.81 15.99 -32.79
N PRO A 11 12.58 15.76 -31.70
CA PRO A 11 12.10 15.03 -30.55
C PRO A 11 11.10 15.88 -29.75
N THR A 12 10.14 15.20 -29.12
CA THR A 12 9.13 15.82 -28.24
C THR A 12 9.20 15.34 -26.80
N ASN A 13 9.77 14.15 -26.56
CA ASN A 13 9.90 13.58 -25.22
C ASN A 13 11.07 14.20 -24.45
N ALA A 14 11.01 14.11 -23.13
CA ALA A 14 12.12 14.47 -22.27
C ALA A 14 13.34 13.58 -22.56
N GLY A 15 14.52 14.20 -22.58
CA GLY A 15 15.76 13.53 -22.93
C GLY A 15 16.86 14.48 -23.32
N SER A 16 18.02 13.90 -23.66
CA SER A 16 19.16 14.62 -24.21
C SER A 16 19.40 14.12 -25.63
N TYR A 17 19.47 15.04 -26.58
CA TYR A 17 19.54 14.76 -28.00
C TYR A 17 20.74 15.47 -28.60
N THR A 18 21.64 14.73 -29.23
CA THR A 18 22.70 15.29 -30.07
C THR A 18 22.04 15.88 -31.32
N VAL A 19 22.19 17.18 -31.52
CA VAL A 19 21.71 17.90 -32.69
C VAL A 19 22.87 18.10 -33.66
N VAL A 20 22.68 17.75 -34.93
CA VAL A 20 23.66 18.02 -35.99
C VAL A 20 23.02 18.86 -37.06
N ALA A 21 23.61 20.01 -37.35
CA ALA A 21 23.28 20.85 -38.50
C ALA A 21 24.28 20.56 -39.62
N THR A 22 23.78 20.30 -40.82
CA THR A 22 24.60 20.08 -42.03
C THR A 22 24.15 21.01 -43.14
N ILE A 23 25.09 21.64 -43.85
CA ILE A 23 24.79 22.40 -45.07
C ILE A 23 24.46 21.41 -46.19
N ASN A 24 23.28 21.54 -46.77
CA ASN A 24 22.83 20.75 -47.92
C ASN A 24 22.74 21.68 -49.13
N ASP A 25 23.89 22.02 -49.71
CA ASP A 25 24.01 22.89 -50.87
C ASP A 25 24.98 22.26 -51.89
N THR A 26 24.83 22.57 -53.17
CA THR A 26 25.71 22.05 -54.23
C THR A 26 27.11 22.65 -54.18
N ASN A 27 27.24 23.91 -53.76
CA ASN A 27 28.48 24.68 -53.83
C ASN A 27 29.17 24.87 -52.47
N TYR A 28 28.47 24.60 -51.35
CA TYR A 28 28.97 24.83 -49.99
C TYR A 28 28.83 23.58 -49.11
N SER A 29 29.80 23.37 -48.22
CA SER A 29 29.79 22.28 -47.23
C SER A 29 30.09 22.80 -45.83
N GLY A 30 29.60 22.08 -44.82
CA GLY A 30 29.84 22.40 -43.41
C GLY A 30 28.90 21.64 -42.49
N SER A 31 29.34 21.43 -41.25
CA SER A 31 28.51 20.87 -40.18
C SER A 31 28.90 21.43 -38.81
N SER A 32 27.94 21.42 -37.89
CA SER A 32 28.15 21.73 -36.49
C SER A 32 27.23 20.87 -35.63
N SER A 33 27.63 20.58 -34.40
CA SER A 33 26.83 19.82 -33.44
C SER A 33 26.62 20.56 -32.13
N GLY A 34 25.57 20.15 -31.41
CA GLY A 34 25.25 20.61 -30.07
C GLY A 34 24.33 19.61 -29.36
N THR A 35 23.85 19.96 -28.17
CA THR A 35 22.92 19.11 -27.41
C THR A 35 21.65 19.88 -27.11
N LEU A 36 20.50 19.28 -27.46
CA LEU A 36 19.18 19.73 -27.03
C LEU A 36 18.76 18.90 -25.82
N VAL A 37 18.49 19.58 -24.71
CA VAL A 37 17.95 18.95 -23.50
C VAL A 37 16.47 19.33 -23.37
N ILE A 38 15.60 18.32 -23.39
CA ILE A 38 14.19 18.47 -23.06
C ILE A 38 14.01 17.95 -21.64
N ALA A 39 13.74 18.85 -20.70
CA ALA A 39 13.55 18.48 -19.30
C ALA A 39 12.20 17.77 -19.10
N LYS A 40 12.11 16.92 -18.06
CA LYS A 40 10.82 16.38 -17.60
C LYS A 40 9.94 17.52 -17.08
N ALA A 41 8.65 17.46 -17.36
CA ALA A 41 7.67 18.38 -16.80
C ALA A 41 7.33 17.97 -15.35
N SER A 42 7.10 18.95 -14.48
CA SER A 42 6.60 18.69 -13.12
C SER A 42 5.11 18.35 -13.16
N ALA A 43 4.72 17.31 -12.43
CA ALA A 43 3.33 16.93 -12.23
C ALA A 43 3.04 16.79 -10.73
N THR A 44 1.79 17.03 -10.36
CA THR A 44 1.34 16.89 -8.97
C THR A 44 0.78 15.49 -8.74
N VAL A 45 0.95 14.98 -7.53
CA VAL A 45 0.41 13.69 -7.08
C VAL A 45 -0.45 13.94 -5.85
N THR A 46 -1.70 13.51 -5.89
CA THR A 46 -2.64 13.60 -4.77
C THR A 46 -3.01 12.21 -4.30
N LEU A 47 -2.72 11.90 -3.04
CA LEU A 47 -3.00 10.58 -2.45
C LEU A 47 -4.47 10.41 -2.06
N GLY A 48 -4.95 9.17 -2.14
CA GLY A 48 -6.28 8.73 -1.73
C GLY A 48 -6.26 7.35 -1.07
N SER A 49 -7.43 6.91 -0.61
CA SER A 49 -7.62 5.59 0.05
C SER A 49 -6.67 5.33 1.23
N LEU A 50 -6.34 6.38 2.00
CA LEU A 50 -5.37 6.33 3.10
C LEU A 50 -5.95 5.76 4.41
N SER A 51 -7.25 5.50 4.48
CA SER A 51 -7.90 4.88 5.63
C SER A 51 -8.70 3.69 5.16
N GLN A 52 -8.37 2.50 5.67
CA GLN A 52 -8.97 1.23 5.26
C GLN A 52 -9.17 0.34 6.50
N THR A 53 -10.03 -0.67 6.39
CA THR A 53 -10.23 -1.66 7.45
C THR A 53 -9.68 -3.01 7.01
N TYR A 54 -9.02 -3.71 7.93
CA TYR A 54 -8.55 -5.07 7.72
C TYR A 54 -9.68 -5.99 7.24
N ASN A 55 -9.42 -6.76 6.19
CA ASN A 55 -10.35 -7.77 5.67
C ASN A 55 -9.63 -9.03 5.16
N GLY A 56 -8.35 -9.21 5.54
CA GLY A 56 -7.52 -10.32 5.08
C GLY A 56 -6.88 -10.14 3.70
N SER A 57 -7.17 -9.06 2.96
CA SER A 57 -6.51 -8.73 1.68
C SER A 57 -5.55 -7.55 1.81
N SER A 58 -4.61 -7.44 0.88
CA SER A 58 -3.67 -6.31 0.82
C SER A 58 -4.41 -4.99 0.56
N LYS A 59 -3.89 -3.92 1.14
CA LYS A 59 -4.47 -2.59 1.12
C LYS A 59 -3.49 -1.62 0.47
N SER A 60 -3.90 -1.04 -0.65
CA SER A 60 -3.09 -0.06 -1.37
C SER A 60 -3.72 1.33 -1.25
N ALA A 61 -2.86 2.34 -1.10
CA ALA A 61 -3.25 3.72 -1.35
C ALA A 61 -3.56 3.91 -2.85
N THR A 62 -4.29 4.97 -3.16
CA THR A 62 -4.51 5.42 -4.55
C THR A 62 -3.85 6.77 -4.77
N ALA A 63 -3.68 7.17 -6.03
CA ALA A 63 -3.25 8.51 -6.36
C ALA A 63 -3.94 9.01 -7.63
N THR A 64 -4.16 10.31 -7.71
CA THR A 64 -4.46 11.03 -8.94
C THR A 64 -3.30 11.97 -9.26
N THR A 65 -3.13 12.26 -10.54
CA THR A 65 -2.09 13.18 -11.01
C THR A 65 -2.69 14.37 -11.75
N SER A 66 -1.97 15.49 -11.76
CA SER A 66 -2.21 16.57 -12.71
C SER A 66 -0.90 16.89 -13.42
N PRO A 67 -0.79 16.68 -14.75
CA PRO A 67 -1.82 16.14 -15.65
C PRO A 67 -2.33 14.73 -15.30
N ALA A 68 -3.57 14.39 -15.69
CA ALA A 68 -4.17 13.09 -15.39
C ALA A 68 -3.54 11.97 -16.23
N GLY A 69 -3.60 10.73 -15.72
CA GLY A 69 -3.15 9.54 -16.44
C GLY A 69 -1.64 9.28 -16.41
N ILE A 70 -0.90 9.97 -15.54
CA ILE A 70 0.54 9.75 -15.37
C ILE A 70 0.77 8.57 -14.41
N SER A 71 1.69 7.67 -14.78
CA SER A 71 2.01 6.48 -13.97
C SER A 71 2.68 6.84 -12.65
N VAL A 72 2.24 6.20 -11.55
CA VAL A 72 2.74 6.40 -10.19
C VAL A 72 3.08 5.05 -9.55
N GLY A 73 4.30 4.92 -9.04
CA GLY A 73 4.74 3.80 -8.20
C GLY A 73 4.52 4.09 -6.72
N PHE A 74 4.19 3.07 -5.94
CA PHE A 74 3.95 3.18 -4.50
C PHE A 74 4.94 2.34 -3.69
N THR A 75 5.29 2.85 -2.52
CA THR A 75 5.93 2.06 -1.46
C THR A 75 5.26 2.31 -0.11
N TYR A 76 5.35 1.32 0.77
CA TYR A 76 4.79 1.27 2.11
C TYR A 76 5.94 0.91 3.07
N ASP A 77 6.37 1.85 3.91
CA ASP A 77 7.58 1.74 4.73
C ASP A 77 8.81 1.32 3.90
N GLY A 78 8.91 1.84 2.67
CA GLY A 78 9.98 1.52 1.72
C GLY A 78 9.79 0.21 0.94
N SER A 79 8.78 -0.60 1.25
CA SER A 79 8.45 -1.83 0.51
C SER A 79 7.47 -1.58 -0.63
N ALA A 80 7.69 -2.18 -1.81
CA ALA A 80 6.72 -2.14 -2.91
C ALA A 80 5.48 -3.02 -2.66
N THR A 81 5.54 -3.93 -1.68
CA THR A 81 4.43 -4.81 -1.34
C THR A 81 3.44 -4.09 -0.45
N ALA A 82 2.17 -4.06 -0.88
CA ALA A 82 1.09 -3.46 -0.10
C ALA A 82 0.85 -4.21 1.22
N PRO A 83 0.65 -3.51 2.35
CA PRO A 83 0.41 -4.11 3.64
C PRO A 83 -0.95 -4.81 3.71
N ILE A 84 -1.04 -5.87 4.52
CA ILE A 84 -2.29 -6.60 4.79
C ILE A 84 -2.79 -6.30 6.20
N ASN A 85 -1.91 -6.34 7.19
CA ASN A 85 -2.27 -6.30 8.60
C ASN A 85 -2.74 -4.91 9.06
N ALA A 86 -3.51 -4.88 10.15
CA ALA A 86 -3.86 -3.62 10.80
C ALA A 86 -2.59 -2.91 11.31
N GLY A 87 -2.50 -1.61 11.10
CA GLY A 87 -1.30 -0.83 11.36
C GLY A 87 -1.31 0.54 10.69
N SER A 88 -0.19 1.24 10.79
CA SER A 88 0.05 2.53 10.15
C SER A 88 1.33 2.41 9.32
N TYR A 89 1.23 2.72 8.03
CA TYR A 89 2.28 2.50 7.04
C TYR A 89 2.60 3.81 6.33
N ALA A 90 3.88 4.21 6.28
CA ALA A 90 4.31 5.39 5.54
C ALA A 90 4.20 5.12 4.04
N VAL A 91 3.42 5.94 3.32
CA VAL A 91 3.22 5.82 1.88
C VAL A 91 4.11 6.83 1.16
N SER A 92 4.87 6.37 0.18
CA SER A 92 5.52 7.22 -0.83
C SER A 92 4.98 6.88 -2.21
N ALA A 93 4.44 7.87 -2.90
CA ALA A 93 3.95 7.78 -4.27
C ALA A 93 4.83 8.63 -5.18
N THR A 94 5.47 8.01 -6.17
CA THR A 94 6.45 8.66 -7.05
C THR A 94 6.08 8.44 -8.51
N ILE A 95 6.10 9.50 -9.32
CA ILE A 95 5.87 9.40 -10.76
C ILE A 95 6.99 8.57 -11.42
N THR A 96 6.59 7.58 -12.22
CA THR A 96 7.51 6.68 -12.96
C THR A 96 7.55 6.94 -14.47
N ASP A 97 6.91 8.02 -14.90
CA ASP A 97 6.80 8.41 -16.31
C ASP A 97 8.13 8.96 -16.88
N SER A 98 8.36 8.74 -18.18
CA SER A 98 9.59 9.18 -18.85
C SER A 98 9.65 10.69 -19.05
N ASN A 99 8.50 11.35 -19.15
CA ASN A 99 8.33 12.77 -19.47
C ASN A 99 7.96 13.62 -18.26
N TYR A 100 7.52 13.01 -17.16
CA TYR A 100 7.10 13.73 -15.96
C TYR A 100 7.91 13.37 -14.72
N THR A 101 7.95 14.29 -13.76
CA THR A 101 8.51 14.08 -12.42
C THR A 101 7.58 14.65 -11.36
N GLY A 102 7.56 14.02 -10.18
CA GLY A 102 6.71 14.42 -9.06
C GLY A 102 6.59 13.30 -8.04
N ASN A 103 6.23 13.65 -6.81
CA ASN A 103 5.99 12.70 -5.73
C ASN A 103 5.01 13.28 -4.70
N SER A 104 4.50 12.41 -3.83
CA SER A 104 3.72 12.77 -2.66
C SER A 104 3.86 11.70 -1.58
N THR A 105 3.74 12.09 -0.32
CA THR A 105 3.87 11.20 0.83
C THR A 105 2.65 11.29 1.73
N GLY A 106 2.32 10.19 2.41
CA GLY A 106 1.20 10.15 3.35
C GLY A 106 1.31 8.94 4.28
N THR A 107 0.21 8.63 4.96
CA THR A 107 0.15 7.47 5.85
C THR A 107 -1.11 6.68 5.53
N LEU A 108 -0.94 5.39 5.21
CA LEU A 108 -2.05 4.44 5.11
C LEU A 108 -2.31 3.85 6.49
N VAL A 109 -3.49 4.10 7.03
CA VAL A 109 -3.98 3.48 8.26
C VAL A 109 -4.90 2.32 7.91
N ILE A 110 -4.54 1.13 8.37
CA ILE A 110 -5.38 -0.06 8.31
C ILE A 110 -5.95 -0.30 9.72
N ALA A 111 -7.22 0.05 9.92
CA ALA A 111 -7.92 -0.18 11.17
C ALA A 111 -8.16 -1.67 11.42
N LYS A 112 -8.17 -2.07 12.70
CA LYS A 112 -8.59 -3.42 13.11
C LYS A 112 -10.04 -3.67 12.69
N ALA A 113 -10.32 -4.86 12.21
CA ALA A 113 -11.69 -5.31 11.98
C ALA A 113 -12.38 -5.56 13.32
N SER A 114 -13.70 -5.36 13.36
CA SER A 114 -14.51 -5.77 14.51
C SER A 114 -14.67 -7.29 14.51
N ALA A 115 -14.68 -7.86 15.71
CA ALA A 115 -14.94 -9.28 15.92
C ALA A 115 -15.84 -9.48 17.15
N THR A 116 -16.64 -10.54 17.13
CA THR A 116 -17.56 -10.88 18.21
C THR A 116 -17.24 -12.26 18.79
N VAL A 117 -17.45 -12.42 20.08
CA VAL A 117 -17.34 -13.70 20.80
C VAL A 117 -18.70 -14.08 21.35
N SER A 118 -19.14 -15.30 21.10
CA SER A 118 -20.37 -15.88 21.65
C SER A 118 -20.03 -17.08 22.52
N LEU A 119 -20.50 -17.06 23.77
CA LEU A 119 -20.21 -18.09 24.76
C LEU A 119 -21.35 -19.09 24.89
N SER A 120 -21.02 -20.36 25.13
CA SER A 120 -22.00 -21.43 25.38
C SER A 120 -21.49 -22.46 26.38
N GLY A 121 -22.39 -23.22 27.02
CA GLY A 121 -22.02 -24.16 28.09
C GLY A 121 -21.76 -23.47 29.44
N LEU A 122 -22.41 -22.34 29.70
CA LEU A 122 -22.23 -21.53 30.92
C LEU A 122 -22.87 -22.14 32.19
N SER A 123 -23.46 -23.33 32.08
CA SER A 123 -24.06 -24.06 33.20
C SER A 123 -23.69 -25.53 33.09
N ALA A 124 -23.27 -26.13 34.20
CA ALA A 124 -22.94 -27.55 34.26
C ALA A 124 -23.16 -28.12 35.66
N THR A 125 -23.40 -29.43 35.73
CA THR A 125 -23.54 -30.17 36.99
C THR A 125 -22.17 -30.60 37.50
N TYR A 126 -21.96 -30.55 38.81
CA TYR A 126 -20.74 -31.04 39.44
C TYR A 126 -20.63 -32.56 39.34
N ASP A 127 -19.52 -33.06 38.80
CA ASP A 127 -19.20 -34.49 38.65
C ASP A 127 -17.73 -34.82 38.98
N GLY A 128 -16.96 -33.84 39.50
CA GLY A 128 -15.54 -33.99 39.80
C GLY A 128 -14.57 -33.80 38.62
N THR A 129 -15.04 -33.53 37.41
CA THR A 129 -14.21 -33.24 36.22
C THR A 129 -14.18 -31.74 35.88
N GLN A 130 -13.25 -31.33 35.01
CA GLN A 130 -13.16 -29.94 34.52
C GLN A 130 -14.41 -29.54 33.73
N LYS A 131 -14.80 -28.28 33.83
CA LYS A 131 -15.98 -27.69 33.17
C LYS A 131 -15.57 -26.62 32.15
N PRO A 132 -15.22 -27.00 30.92
CA PRO A 132 -14.88 -26.04 29.87
C PRO A 132 -16.13 -25.32 29.37
N VAL A 133 -16.01 -24.01 29.16
CA VAL A 133 -16.94 -23.21 28.36
C VAL A 133 -16.47 -23.21 26.91
N ALA A 134 -17.42 -23.20 25.98
CA ALA A 134 -17.13 -23.06 24.56
C ALA A 134 -17.32 -21.60 24.11
N ALA A 135 -16.52 -21.19 23.12
CA ALA A 135 -16.71 -19.92 22.43
C ALA A 135 -16.74 -20.14 20.92
N THR A 136 -17.57 -19.36 20.24
CA THR A 136 -17.51 -19.17 18.79
C THR A 136 -17.20 -17.71 18.49
N THR A 137 -16.50 -17.47 17.39
CA THR A 137 -16.09 -16.14 16.95
C THR A 137 -16.67 -15.80 15.60
N SER A 138 -16.91 -14.50 15.36
CA SER A 138 -17.16 -13.96 14.03
C SER A 138 -16.16 -12.82 13.79
N PRO A 139 -15.26 -12.92 12.80
CA PRO A 139 -15.05 -14.06 11.91
C PRO A 139 -14.63 -15.34 12.65
N VAL A 140 -14.94 -16.50 12.06
CA VAL A 140 -14.64 -17.81 12.66
C VAL A 140 -13.14 -18.07 12.72
N GLY A 141 -12.71 -18.88 13.69
CA GLY A 141 -11.32 -19.35 13.80
C GLY A 141 -10.39 -18.40 14.54
N LEU A 142 -10.90 -17.29 15.10
CA LEU A 142 -10.11 -16.47 16.03
C LEU A 142 -9.89 -17.21 17.34
N THR A 143 -8.66 -17.14 17.87
CA THR A 143 -8.30 -17.72 19.16
C THR A 143 -8.98 -16.95 20.29
N VAL A 144 -9.66 -17.67 21.18
CA VAL A 144 -10.28 -17.10 22.39
C VAL A 144 -9.51 -17.59 23.61
N ALA A 145 -9.02 -16.66 24.42
CA ALA A 145 -8.45 -16.95 25.73
C ALA A 145 -9.53 -16.84 26.80
N PHE A 146 -9.59 -17.83 27.69
CA PHE A 146 -10.53 -17.88 28.81
C PHE A 146 -9.83 -17.66 30.14
N SER A 147 -10.51 -16.95 31.03
CA SER A 147 -10.13 -16.81 32.43
C SER A 147 -11.35 -17.03 33.34
N TYR A 148 -11.17 -17.82 34.39
CA TYR A 148 -12.14 -18.12 35.43
C TYR A 148 -11.62 -17.55 36.74
N ASP A 149 -12.28 -16.53 37.28
CA ASP A 149 -11.84 -15.78 38.46
C ASP A 149 -10.38 -15.31 38.37
N GLY A 150 -9.96 -14.87 37.18
CA GLY A 150 -8.59 -14.42 36.91
C GLY A 150 -7.58 -15.54 36.61
N ASN A 151 -7.98 -16.81 36.62
CA ASN A 151 -7.10 -17.96 36.39
C ASN A 151 -7.37 -18.63 35.04
N SER A 152 -6.34 -19.22 34.41
CA SER A 152 -6.49 -20.00 33.17
C SER A 152 -6.99 -21.43 33.38
N ASN A 153 -7.07 -21.88 34.65
CA ASN A 153 -7.49 -23.22 34.98
C ASN A 153 -9.01 -23.34 34.92
N GLN A 154 -9.49 -24.44 34.35
CA GLN A 154 -10.92 -24.70 34.26
C GLN A 154 -11.49 -25.04 35.65
N PRO A 155 -12.74 -24.62 35.95
CA PRO A 155 -13.41 -24.99 37.19
C PRO A 155 -13.61 -26.50 37.32
N ILE A 156 -13.39 -27.01 38.53
CA ILE A 156 -13.77 -28.39 38.91
C ILE A 156 -14.80 -28.37 40.04
N LYS A 157 -14.61 -27.49 41.03
CA LYS A 157 -15.48 -27.40 42.20
C LYS A 157 -16.83 -26.80 41.82
N ALA A 158 -17.86 -27.12 42.59
CA ALA A 158 -19.14 -26.43 42.46
C ALA A 158 -19.00 -24.96 42.89
N GLY A 159 -19.61 -24.04 42.15
CA GLY A 159 -19.54 -22.61 42.42
C GLY A 159 -19.94 -21.76 41.23
N SER A 160 -19.95 -20.45 41.42
CA SER A 160 -20.03 -19.47 40.34
C SER A 160 -18.62 -18.93 40.09
N TYR A 161 -18.24 -18.86 38.82
CA TYR A 161 -16.92 -18.43 38.37
C TYR A 161 -17.11 -17.25 37.42
N ALA A 162 -16.45 -16.13 37.70
CA ALA A 162 -16.42 -14.99 36.79
C ALA A 162 -15.64 -15.37 35.54
N LEU A 163 -16.34 -15.51 34.42
CA LEU A 163 -15.75 -15.86 33.15
C LEU A 163 -15.41 -14.60 32.34
N VAL A 164 -14.16 -14.51 31.91
CA VAL A 164 -13.71 -13.52 30.92
C VAL A 164 -13.23 -14.26 29.68
N ALA A 165 -13.68 -13.81 28.50
CA ALA A 165 -13.25 -14.30 27.20
C ALA A 165 -12.71 -13.16 26.36
N THR A 166 -11.48 -13.29 25.85
CA THR A 166 -10.79 -12.26 25.06
C THR A 166 -10.23 -12.84 23.76
N ILE A 167 -10.24 -12.03 22.71
CA ILE A 167 -9.65 -12.30 21.37
C ILE A 167 -8.43 -11.44 21.11
#